data_AF-A0A2H0BRR5-F1
#
_entry.id   AF-A0A2H0BRR5-F1
#
_cell.length_a   1.000
_cell.length_b   1.000
_cell.length_c   1.000
_cell.angle_alpha   90.00
_cell.angle_beta   90.00
_cell.angle_gamma   90.00
#
_symmetry.space_group_name_H-M   'P 1'
#
loop_
_entity.id
_entity.type
_entity.pdbx_description
1 polymer ?
#
loop_
_entity_poly.entity_id
_entity_poly.type
_entity_poly.pdbx_seq_one_letter_code
_entity_poly.pdbx_strand_id
1 'polypeptide(L)'
;MFENQSVLFITTGSHDGMLYLAGDGSIKKISSFRVKKPKYSDKEGFLKTSLRSSGGKGTEGRNTRSGSVRELDRREENRAFLQELKTSIANAAKQYVITDVYLFIPPALKEEALSVLPAKL
;
A
#
# COMPACT_ATOMS: atom_id res chain seq x y z
N MET A 1 -5.22 26.15 -16.33
CA MET A 1 -6.40 25.44 -16.87
C MET A 1 -5.84 24.33 -17.77
N PHE A 2 -6.25 23.07 -17.60
CA PHE A 2 -5.78 21.96 -18.44
C PHE A 2 -6.58 21.92 -19.74
N GLU A 3 -6.28 22.83 -20.68
CA GLU A 3 -6.90 22.85 -22.00
C GLU A 3 -6.20 21.81 -22.89
N ASN A 4 -6.97 20.85 -23.45
CA ASN A 4 -6.47 19.75 -24.30
C ASN A 4 -5.48 18.78 -23.64
N GLN A 5 -5.35 18.78 -22.31
CA GLN A 5 -4.53 17.83 -21.56
C GLN A 5 -5.40 17.03 -20.60
N SER A 6 -5.34 15.70 -20.72
CA SER A 6 -5.99 14.76 -19.81
C SER A 6 -4.98 14.31 -18.78
N VAL A 7 -5.08 14.88 -17.59
CA VAL A 7 -4.15 14.69 -16.49
C VAL A 7 -4.74 13.74 -15.46
N LEU A 8 -3.96 12.74 -15.04
CA LEU A 8 -4.35 11.82 -13.99
C LEU A 8 -3.82 12.31 -12.64
N PHE A 9 -4.72 12.65 -11.74
CA PHE A 9 -4.42 12.87 -10.33
C PHE A 9 -4.61 11.57 -9.56
N ILE A 10 -3.55 11.15 -8.86
CA ILE A 10 -3.58 9.99 -7.97
C ILE A 10 -3.38 10.52 -6.55
N THR A 11 -4.40 10.34 -5.72
CA THR A 11 -4.34 10.69 -4.30
C THR A 11 -4.37 9.42 -3.48
N THR A 12 -3.44 9.27 -2.55
CA THR A 12 -3.38 8.08 -1.71
C THR A 12 -3.30 8.46 -0.24
N GLY A 13 -3.99 7.67 0.58
CA GLY A 13 -3.80 7.57 2.02
C GLY A 13 -2.97 6.34 2.36
N SER A 14 -2.97 5.95 3.63
CA SER A 14 -2.23 4.76 4.09
C SER A 14 -2.86 3.45 3.62
N HIS A 15 -4.16 3.41 3.35
CA HIS A 15 -4.87 2.17 2.97
C HIS A 15 -5.90 2.36 1.85
N ASP A 16 -6.02 3.56 1.30
CA ASP A 16 -7.00 3.90 0.29
C ASP A 16 -6.40 4.85 -0.74
N GLY A 17 -6.99 4.87 -1.93
CA GLY A 17 -6.57 5.73 -3.00
C GLY A 17 -7.73 6.13 -3.90
N MET A 18 -7.63 7.32 -4.47
CA MET A 18 -8.60 7.84 -5.43
C MET A 18 -7.87 8.38 -6.64
N LEU A 19 -8.42 8.06 -7.81
CA LEU A 19 -7.94 8.53 -9.10
C LEU A 19 -8.96 9.53 -9.65
N TYR A 20 -8.45 10.67 -10.09
CA TYR A 20 -9.22 11.70 -10.74
C TYR A 20 -8.62 11.99 -12.11
N LEU A 21 -9.48 12.14 -13.10
CA LEU A 21 -9.10 12.67 -14.40
C LEU A 21 -9.44 14.15 -14.42
N ALA A 22 -8.46 14.98 -14.75
CA ALA A 22 -8.66 16.40 -14.95
C ALA A 22 -8.39 16.77 -16.40
N GLY A 23 -9.27 17.59 -16.96
CA GLY A 23 -9.21 18.03 -18.34
C GLY A 23 -10.42 18.91 -18.65
N ASP A 24 -10.24 19.80 -19.63
CA ASP A 24 -11.31 20.64 -20.18
C ASP A 24 -12.05 21.45 -19.09
N GLY A 25 -11.28 21.98 -18.13
CA GLY A 25 -11.81 22.79 -17.03
C GLY A 25 -12.56 22.01 -15.95
N SER A 26 -12.56 20.68 -15.98
CA SER A 26 -13.24 19.83 -15.00
C SER A 26 -12.30 18.82 -14.33
N ILE A 27 -12.67 18.37 -13.14
CA ILE A 27 -12.01 17.26 -12.43
C ILE A 27 -13.08 16.23 -12.10
N LYS A 28 -12.89 15.00 -12.58
CA LYS A 28 -13.82 13.89 -12.39
C LYS A 28 -13.14 12.75 -11.66
N LYS A 29 -13.77 12.26 -10.59
CA LYS A 29 -13.34 11.01 -9.94
C LYS A 29 -13.65 9.83 -10.87
N ILE A 30 -12.64 9.05 -11.23
CA ILE A 30 -12.79 7.90 -12.15
C ILE A 30 -12.66 6.56 -11.43
N SER A 31 -11.92 6.50 -10.33
CA SER A 31 -11.77 5.27 -9.55
C SER A 31 -11.45 5.57 -8.08
N SER A 32 -11.74 4.60 -7.22
CA SER A 32 -11.21 4.55 -5.87
C SER A 32 -11.08 3.11 -5.40
N PHE A 33 -10.07 2.85 -4.58
CA PHE A 33 -9.82 1.56 -3.98
C PHE A 33 -9.52 1.72 -2.49
N ARG A 34 -9.73 0.64 -1.73
CA ARG A 34 -9.42 0.55 -0.31
C ARG A 34 -8.93 -0.86 0.01
N VAL A 35 -7.76 -0.94 0.62
CA VAL A 35 -7.20 -2.17 1.16
C VAL A 35 -7.73 -2.36 2.57
N LYS A 36 -8.12 -3.58 2.93
CA LYS A 36 -8.59 -3.89 4.28
C LYS A 36 -7.44 -3.72 5.26
N LYS A 37 -7.69 -3.05 6.39
CA LYS A 37 -6.77 -3.05 7.52
C LYS A 37 -6.63 -4.48 8.05
N PRO A 38 -5.43 -4.90 8.47
CA PRO A 38 -5.26 -6.16 9.17
C PRO A 38 -6.13 -6.13 10.42
N LYS A 39 -6.82 -7.24 10.69
CA LYS A 39 -7.46 -7.42 11.99
C LYS A 39 -6.35 -7.77 12.96
N TYR A 40 -5.78 -6.77 13.62
CA TYR A 40 -4.91 -7.03 14.77
C TYR A 40 -5.73 -7.80 15.81
N SER A 41 -5.43 -9.08 15.97
CA SER A 41 -5.94 -9.86 17.08
C SER A 41 -5.10 -9.48 18.29
N ASP A 42 -5.72 -8.90 19.32
CA ASP A 42 -5.09 -8.46 20.58
C ASP A 42 -4.32 -9.59 21.34
N LYS A 43 -4.25 -10.80 20.78
CA LYS A 43 -3.64 -12.00 21.36
C LYS A 43 -2.37 -12.49 20.65
N GLU A 44 -1.85 -11.78 19.66
CA GLU A 44 -0.74 -12.26 18.81
C GLU A 44 0.68 -11.95 19.34
N GLY A 45 0.78 -11.44 20.58
CA GLY A 45 2.07 -11.21 21.26
C GLY A 45 2.60 -12.41 22.06
N PHE A 46 1.82 -13.47 22.25
CA PHE A 46 2.23 -14.65 23.01
C PHE A 46 2.43 -15.86 22.10
N LEU A 47 3.56 -15.89 21.41
CA LEU A 47 4.18 -17.16 21.04
C LEU A 47 4.56 -17.87 22.36
N LYS A 48 3.63 -18.68 22.89
CA LYS A 48 4.00 -19.75 23.82
C LYS A 48 4.85 -20.71 23.02
N THR A 49 6.17 -20.49 23.01
CA THR A 49 7.11 -21.53 22.65
C THR A 49 6.87 -22.67 23.62
N SER A 50 6.06 -23.64 23.21
CA SER A 50 6.01 -24.95 23.84
C SER A 50 7.37 -25.59 23.57
N LEU A 51 8.36 -25.22 24.37
CA LEU A 51 9.59 -25.97 24.59
C LEU A 51 9.20 -27.30 25.25
N ARG A 52 8.64 -28.20 24.47
CA ARG A 52 8.75 -29.63 24.73
C ARG A 52 10.07 -30.06 24.12
N SER A 53 11.14 -29.90 24.88
CA SER A 53 12.32 -30.77 24.81
C SER A 53 13.20 -30.49 26.02
N SER A 54 13.08 -31.41 26.99
CA SER A 54 14.17 -32.08 27.71
C SER A 54 15.40 -31.26 28.09
N GLY A 55 15.59 -31.10 29.40
CA GLY A 55 16.91 -31.16 30.02
C GLY A 55 17.61 -29.83 30.27
N GLY A 56 17.90 -29.55 31.54
CA GLY A 56 19.07 -28.76 31.91
C GLY A 56 18.78 -27.45 32.64
N LYS A 57 19.22 -27.42 33.89
CA LYS A 57 19.34 -26.26 34.78
C LYS A 57 19.92 -25.00 34.10
N GLY A 58 19.36 -23.84 34.47
CA GLY A 58 20.17 -22.66 34.77
C GLY A 58 20.13 -21.50 33.77
N THR A 59 19.99 -20.31 34.35
CA THR A 59 20.45 -18.98 33.88
C THR A 59 19.77 -18.32 32.67
N GLU A 60 18.97 -17.31 33.02
CA GLU A 60 18.84 -15.97 32.40
C GLU A 60 18.93 -15.86 30.87
N GLY A 61 17.77 -15.65 30.25
CA GLY A 61 17.68 -15.26 28.85
C GLY A 61 16.24 -15.27 28.36
N ARG A 62 15.35 -14.48 28.98
CA ARG A 62 14.03 -14.19 28.42
C ARG A 62 14.21 -13.28 27.20
N ASN A 63 14.69 -13.85 26.10
CA ASN A 63 14.71 -13.18 24.81
C ASN A 63 13.30 -13.22 24.21
N THR A 64 12.42 -12.35 24.70
CA THR A 64 11.15 -12.05 24.04
C THR A 64 11.44 -11.32 22.73
N ARG A 65 11.53 -12.04 21.61
CA ARG A 65 11.50 -11.42 20.28
C ARG A 65 10.09 -10.91 20.00
N SER A 66 9.86 -9.61 20.18
CA SER A 66 8.60 -8.91 19.88
C SER A 66 8.62 -8.23 18.49
N GLY A 67 9.30 -8.83 17.51
CA GLY A 67 9.67 -8.12 16.28
C GLY A 67 9.02 -8.57 14.97
N SER A 68 8.62 -9.84 14.82
CA SER A 68 8.44 -10.39 13.46
C SER A 68 7.03 -10.31 12.88
N VAL A 69 5.97 -10.25 13.71
CA VAL A 69 4.59 -10.31 13.20
C VAL A 69 4.19 -8.99 12.53
N ARG A 70 4.51 -7.85 13.17
CA ARG A 70 4.21 -6.50 12.64
C ARG A 70 4.82 -6.20 11.27
N GLU A 71 6.01 -6.73 10.99
CA GLU A 71 6.69 -6.47 9.72
C GLU A 71 6.10 -7.29 8.56
N LEU A 72 5.62 -8.51 8.83
CA LEU A 72 5.02 -9.37 7.81
C LEU A 72 3.68 -8.80 7.34
N ASP A 73 2.78 -8.45 8.27
CA ASP A 73 1.47 -7.87 7.95
C ASP A 73 1.61 -6.58 7.14
N ARG A 74 2.53 -5.69 7.57
CA ARG A 74 2.78 -4.42 6.87
C ARG A 74 3.28 -4.63 5.44
N ARG A 75 4.13 -5.63 5.19
CA ARG A 75 4.62 -5.93 3.82
C ARG A 75 3.50 -6.47 2.94
N GLU A 76 2.62 -7.32 3.48
CA GLU A 76 1.47 -7.85 2.75
C GLU A 76 0.46 -6.76 2.41
N GLU A 77 0.18 -5.86 3.35
CA GLU A 77 -0.68 -4.69 3.13
C GLU A 77 -0.15 -3.76 2.05
N ASN A 78 1.13 -3.39 2.14
CA ASN A 78 1.78 -2.55 1.13
C ASN A 78 1.72 -3.23 -0.24
N ARG A 79 2.01 -4.54 -0.31
CA ARG A 79 1.95 -5.28 -1.57
C ARG A 79 0.54 -5.28 -2.17
N ALA A 80 -0.49 -5.52 -1.36
CA ALA A 80 -1.88 -5.48 -1.81
C ALA A 80 -2.27 -4.07 -2.29
N PHE A 81 -1.84 -3.04 -1.57
CA PHE A 81 -2.05 -1.64 -1.94
C PHE A 81 -1.41 -1.29 -3.28
N LEU A 82 -0.14 -1.64 -3.47
CA LEU A 82 0.60 -1.39 -4.70
C LEU A 82 0.00 -2.15 -5.89
N GLN A 83 -0.50 -3.37 -5.65
CA GLN A 83 -1.18 -4.15 -6.68
C GLN A 83 -2.49 -3.50 -7.13
N GLU A 84 -3.29 -3.00 -6.18
CA GLU A 84 -4.53 -2.28 -6.52
C GLU A 84 -4.27 -0.94 -7.20
N LEU A 85 -3.25 -0.21 -6.74
CA LEU A 85 -2.82 1.03 -7.38
C LEU A 85 -2.42 0.77 -8.85
N LYS A 86 -1.57 -0.24 -9.08
CA LYS A 86 -1.12 -0.63 -10.42
C LYS A 86 -2.29 -1.00 -11.32
N THR A 87 -3.23 -1.79 -10.80
CA THR A 87 -4.41 -2.25 -11.54
C THR A 87 -5.33 -1.07 -11.89
N SER A 88 -5.55 -0.16 -10.93
CA SER A 88 -6.36 1.04 -11.11
C SER A 88 -5.78 1.96 -12.18
N ILE A 89 -4.46 2.19 -12.16
CA ILE A 89 -3.77 3.00 -13.17
C ILE A 89 -3.84 2.34 -14.55
N ALA A 90 -3.58 1.03 -14.63
CA ALA A 90 -3.65 0.30 -15.91
C ALA A 90 -5.06 0.34 -16.52
N ASN A 91 -6.10 0.26 -15.69
CA ASN A 91 -7.47 0.40 -16.16
C ASN A 91 -7.79 1.82 -16.63
N ALA A 92 -7.28 2.85 -15.93
CA ALA A 92 -7.42 4.24 -16.36
C ALA A 92 -6.71 4.50 -17.71
N ALA A 93 -5.48 4.01 -17.87
CA ALA A 93 -4.70 4.16 -19.11
C ALA A 93 -5.35 3.48 -20.33
N LYS A 94 -6.11 2.40 -20.12
CA LYS A 94 -6.88 1.76 -21.21
C LYS A 94 -8.10 2.56 -21.66
N GLN A 95 -8.66 3.39 -20.76
CA GLN A 95 -9.91 4.10 -20.99
C GLN A 95 -9.70 5.55 -21.42
N TYR A 96 -8.58 6.16 -21.01
CA TYR A 96 -8.31 7.57 -21.21
C TYR A 96 -6.90 7.76 -21.75
N VAL A 97 -6.73 8.72 -22.66
CA VAL A 97 -5.41 9.19 -23.09
C VAL A 97 -4.87 10.09 -21.98
N ILE A 98 -3.86 9.65 -21.26
CA ILE A 98 -3.30 10.40 -20.12
C ILE A 98 -1.99 11.05 -20.56
N THR A 99 -1.89 12.38 -20.45
CA THR A 99 -0.68 13.12 -20.81
C THR A 99 0.30 13.23 -19.64
N ASP A 100 -0.24 13.44 -18.43
CA ASP A 100 0.54 13.71 -17.23
C ASP A 100 -0.05 13.03 -16.01
N VAL A 101 0.81 12.70 -15.04
CA VAL A 101 0.40 12.13 -13.75
C VAL A 101 0.93 12.96 -12.61
N TYR A 102 0.04 13.29 -11.68
CA TYR A 102 0.39 13.92 -10.42
C TYR A 102 0.08 12.95 -9.29
N LEU A 103 1.12 12.54 -8.57
CA LEU A 103 1.02 11.61 -7.46
C LEU A 103 1.12 12.35 -6.12
N PHE A 104 0.01 12.34 -5.37
CA PHE A 104 -0.06 12.81 -4.00
C PHE A 104 -0.07 11.60 -3.07
N ILE A 105 1.08 11.33 -2.46
CA ILE A 105 1.31 10.11 -1.66
C ILE A 105 1.99 10.42 -0.32
N PRO A 106 1.68 9.67 0.76
CA PRO A 106 2.42 9.77 1.99
C PRO A 106 3.91 9.47 1.78
N PRO A 107 4.83 10.20 2.42
CA PRO A 107 6.27 10.04 2.20
C PRO A 107 6.77 8.61 2.38
N ALA A 108 6.17 7.86 3.31
CA ALA A 108 6.55 6.49 3.62
C ALA A 108 6.30 5.49 2.46
N LEU A 109 5.42 5.81 1.51
CA LEU A 109 5.06 4.94 0.39
C LEU A 109 5.61 5.43 -0.95
N LYS A 110 6.35 6.54 -0.96
CA LYS A 110 6.81 7.20 -2.19
C LYS A 110 7.63 6.27 -3.08
N GLU A 111 8.71 5.69 -2.56
CA GLU A 111 9.62 4.82 -3.33
C GLU A 111 8.89 3.58 -3.86
N GLU A 112 8.08 2.95 -3.00
CA GLU A 112 7.30 1.77 -3.35
C GLU A 112 6.27 2.07 -4.45
N ALA A 113 5.55 3.18 -4.37
CA ALA A 113 4.58 3.56 -5.38
C ALA A 113 5.21 3.98 -6.70
N LEU A 114 6.33 4.70 -6.66
CA LEU A 114 7.07 5.04 -7.88
C LEU A 114 7.55 3.78 -8.62
N SER A 115 7.90 2.71 -7.89
CA SER A 115 8.32 1.44 -8.50
C SER A 115 7.23 0.73 -9.30
N VAL A 116 5.95 1.02 -9.04
CA VAL A 116 4.82 0.38 -9.75
C VAL A 116 4.17 1.27 -10.79
N LEU A 117 4.57 2.55 -10.87
CA LEU A 117 4.13 3.43 -11.95
C LEU A 117 4.69 2.93 -13.29
N PRO A 118 3.85 2.86 -14.34
CA PRO A 118 4.34 2.49 -15.66
C PRO A 118 5.24 3.60 -16.21
N ALA A 119 6.34 3.22 -16.85
CA ALA A 119 7.30 4.17 -17.44
C ALA A 119 6.71 5.01 -18.58
N LYS A 120 5.62 4.52 -19.20
CA LYS A 120 4.81 5.21 -20.20
C LYS A 120 3.34 4.84 -19.98
N LEU A 121 2.46 5.83 -20.06
CA LEU A 121 1.01 5.68 -20.01
C LEU A 121 0.41 5.75 -21.41
#